data_AF-A0A183M7U7-F1
#
_entry.id   AF-A0A183M7U7-F1
#
_cell.length_a   1.000
_cell.length_b   1.000
_cell.length_c   1.000
_cell.angle_alpha   90.00
_cell.angle_beta   90.00
_cell.angle_gamma   90.00
#
_symmetry.space_group_name_H-M   'P 1'
#
loop_
_entity.id
_entity.type
_entity.pdbx_description
1 polymer ?
#
loop_
_entity_poly.entity_id
_entity_poly.type
_entity_poly.pdbx_seq_one_letter_code
_entity_poly.pdbx_strand_id
1 'polypeptide(L)'
;VVRDHRAGYTQSLRNLETAKERSNRLVSSGNSDFLVVTKSSIMLGLGETEKEVMIALKDLRQAGVDCVTIGQYVQPTKRHLKVKEYIHPDKFDYWAKIGKDLGFLYTASGPLVRSSYRAGEYYIKHIIDQRKEKNV
;
A
#
# COMPACT_ATOMS: atom_id res chain seq x y z
N VAL A 1 2.72 -1.04 -23.48
CA VAL A 1 2.69 -0.74 -22.03
C VAL A 1 2.23 0.69 -21.85
N VAL A 2 1.12 0.94 -21.16
CA VAL A 2 0.69 2.32 -20.85
C VAL A 2 1.27 2.66 -19.48
N ARG A 3 2.49 3.17 -19.51
CA ARG A 3 3.18 3.68 -18.33
C ARG A 3 3.53 5.12 -18.63
N ASP A 4 3.15 6.04 -17.76
CA ASP A 4 3.66 7.40 -17.84
C ASP A 4 5.18 7.33 -17.72
N HIS A 5 5.91 7.85 -18.71
CA HIS A 5 7.37 7.79 -18.74
C HIS A 5 8.01 8.53 -17.55
N ARG A 6 7.25 9.41 -16.89
CA ARG A 6 7.66 10.16 -15.70
C ARG A 6 7.43 9.38 -14.40
N ALA A 7 6.79 8.21 -14.45
CA ALA A 7 6.42 7.40 -13.29
C ALA A 7 7.02 5.98 -13.38
N GLY A 8 8.34 5.90 -13.13
CA GLY A 8 9.08 4.64 -13.07
C GLY A 8 8.78 3.82 -11.82
N TYR A 9 8.99 2.49 -11.87
CA TYR A 9 8.72 1.58 -10.76
C TYR A 9 9.71 1.84 -9.64
N THR A 10 11.00 1.71 -10.00
CA THR A 10 12.14 2.02 -9.14
C THR A 10 12.10 3.44 -8.62
N GLN A 11 11.71 4.41 -9.45
CA GLN A 11 11.58 5.81 -9.04
C GLN A 11 10.49 5.98 -7.97
N SER A 12 9.33 5.35 -8.15
CA SER A 12 8.23 5.40 -7.17
C SER A 12 8.63 4.76 -5.84
N LEU A 13 9.32 3.62 -5.87
CA LEU A 13 9.87 2.98 -4.68
C LEU A 13 10.90 3.88 -3.99
N ARG A 14 11.82 4.48 -4.74
CA ARG A 14 12.84 5.37 -4.19
C ARG A 14 12.24 6.61 -3.52
N ASN A 15 11.14 7.14 -4.05
CA ASN A 15 10.42 8.24 -3.41
C ASN A 15 9.85 7.84 -2.05
N LEU A 16 9.25 6.65 -1.95
CA LEU A 16 8.70 6.11 -0.70
C LEU A 16 9.80 5.85 0.33
N GLU A 17 10.90 5.24 -0.10
CA GLU A 17 12.08 4.99 0.72
C GLU A 17 12.67 6.30 1.25
N THR A 18 12.89 7.29 0.38
CA THR A 18 13.42 8.61 0.74
C THR A 18 12.52 9.33 1.75
N ALA A 19 11.20 9.24 1.58
CA ALA A 19 10.24 9.82 2.51
C ALA A 19 10.37 9.17 3.91
N LYS A 20 10.47 7.83 3.97
CA LYS A 20 10.63 7.09 5.22
C LYS A 20 11.98 7.37 5.89
N GLU A 21 13.08 7.34 5.14
CA GLU A 21 14.43 7.64 5.64
C GLU A 21 14.50 9.05 6.24
N ARG A 22 13.94 10.05 5.55
CA ARG A 22 13.94 11.44 6.02
C ARG A 22 13.12 11.60 7.30
N SER A 23 11.94 10.99 7.35
CA SER A 23 11.10 10.94 8.56
C SER A 23 11.90 10.36 9.73
N ASN A 24 12.48 9.17 9.55
CA ASN A 24 13.22 8.49 10.61
C ASN A 24 14.44 9.31 11.08
N ARG A 25 15.18 9.94 10.16
CA ARG A 25 16.32 10.79 10.51
C ARG A 25 15.91 11.97 11.39
N LEU A 26 14.80 12.64 11.06
CA LEU A 26 14.32 13.79 11.82
C LEU A 26 13.81 13.37 13.21
N VAL A 27 13.09 12.26 13.28
CA VAL A 27 12.66 11.67 14.56
C VAL A 27 13.86 11.32 15.44
N SER A 28 14.90 10.67 14.88
CA SER A 28 16.12 10.34 15.63
C SER A 28 16.92 11.57 16.09
N SER A 29 16.75 12.73 15.43
CA SER A 29 17.34 14.01 15.87
C SER A 29 16.55 14.71 16.99
N GLY A 30 15.51 14.07 17.52
CA GLY A 30 14.67 14.60 18.60
C GLY A 30 13.45 15.38 18.11
N ASN A 31 13.20 15.43 16.79
CA ASN A 31 12.02 16.11 16.24
C ASN A 31 10.95 15.09 15.82
N SER A 32 10.12 14.70 16.77
CA SER A 32 9.04 13.72 16.58
C SER A 32 7.90 14.19 15.67
N ASP A 33 7.76 15.49 15.45
CA ASP A 33 6.67 16.07 14.64
C ASP A 33 6.77 15.69 13.15
N PHE A 34 7.96 15.25 12.71
CA PHE A 34 8.20 14.80 11.35
C PHE A 34 8.02 13.30 11.13
N LEU A 35 7.40 12.58 12.07
CA LEU A 35 7.03 11.19 11.85
C LEU A 35 5.96 11.08 10.75
N VAL A 36 6.37 10.55 9.59
CA VAL A 36 5.49 10.35 8.44
C VAL A 36 5.11 8.89 8.29
N VAL A 37 3.80 8.64 8.20
CA VAL A 37 3.26 7.35 7.78
C VAL A 37 3.23 7.29 6.25
N THR A 38 3.89 6.29 5.67
CA THR A 38 3.96 6.06 4.23
C THR A 38 2.89 5.08 3.79
N LYS A 39 2.29 5.36 2.64
CA LYS A 39 1.19 4.55 2.08
C LYS A 39 1.35 4.37 0.58
N SER A 40 1.01 3.18 0.11
CA SER A 40 0.93 2.88 -1.33
C SER A 40 -0.34 2.10 -1.68
N SER A 41 -0.59 1.95 -2.98
CA SER A 41 -1.76 1.24 -3.51
C SER A 41 -1.42 0.41 -4.74
N ILE A 42 -1.99 -0.79 -4.83
CA ILE A 42 -1.92 -1.68 -5.99
C ILE A 42 -3.34 -1.84 -6.54
N MET A 43 -3.50 -1.68 -7.86
CA MET A 43 -4.75 -1.99 -8.54
C MET A 43 -4.59 -3.31 -9.30
N LEU A 44 -5.51 -4.23 -9.08
CA LEU A 44 -5.55 -5.53 -9.73
C LEU A 44 -6.49 -5.53 -10.95
N GLY A 45 -6.32 -6.49 -11.85
CA GLY A 45 -7.13 -6.67 -13.03
C GLY A 45 -6.62 -5.95 -14.28
N LEU A 46 -5.35 -5.54 -14.29
CA LEU A 46 -4.67 -4.93 -15.43
C LEU A 46 -3.80 -5.92 -16.22
N GLY A 47 -3.74 -7.19 -15.77
CA GLY A 47 -3.02 -8.29 -16.40
C GLY A 47 -1.75 -8.69 -15.66
N GLU A 48 -1.56 -8.18 -14.45
CA GLU A 48 -0.53 -8.62 -13.52
C GLU A 48 -0.74 -10.07 -13.06
N THR A 49 0.35 -10.77 -12.80
CA THR A 49 0.34 -12.11 -12.22
C THR A 49 0.45 -12.04 -10.69
N GLU A 50 0.02 -13.09 -10.00
CA GLU A 50 0.14 -13.18 -8.54
C GLU A 50 1.60 -13.06 -8.06
N LYS A 51 2.54 -13.57 -8.85
CA LYS A 51 3.98 -13.46 -8.57
C LYS A 51 4.42 -11.99 -8.59
N GLU A 52 3.97 -11.21 -9.57
CA GLU A 52 4.29 -9.78 -9.67
C GLU A 52 3.66 -8.99 -8.51
N VAL A 53 2.42 -9.32 -8.11
CA VAL A 53 1.78 -8.69 -6.94
C VAL A 53 2.56 -9.01 -5.65
N MET A 54 2.96 -10.26 -5.45
CA MET A 54 3.78 -10.65 -4.30
C MET A 54 5.13 -9.93 -4.26
N ILE A 55 5.81 -9.83 -5.41
CA ILE A 55 7.06 -9.07 -5.53
C ILE A 55 6.81 -7.60 -5.18
N ALA A 56 5.78 -6.97 -5.75
CA ALA A 56 5.44 -5.59 -5.45
C ALA A 56 5.16 -5.34 -3.96
N LEU A 57 4.46 -6.25 -3.29
CA LEU A 57 4.23 -6.16 -1.84
C LEU A 57 5.53 -6.25 -1.04
N LYS A 58 6.44 -7.17 -1.41
CA LYS A 58 7.75 -7.30 -0.77
C LYS A 58 8.62 -6.07 -0.99
N ASP A 59 8.64 -5.53 -2.21
CA ASP A 59 9.39 -4.32 -2.56
C ASP A 59 8.88 -3.10 -1.79
N LEU A 60 7.55 -2.95 -1.67
CA LEU A 60 6.94 -1.90 -0.85
C LEU A 60 7.35 -2.02 0.63
N ARG A 61 7.39 -3.24 1.17
CA ARG A 61 7.87 -3.46 2.54
C ARG A 61 9.35 -3.14 2.69
N GLN A 62 10.18 -3.58 1.76
CA GLN A 62 11.60 -3.28 1.76
C GLN A 62 11.87 -1.77 1.71
N ALA A 63 11.06 -1.02 0.96
CA ALA A 63 11.09 0.44 0.91
C ALA A 63 10.52 1.13 2.18
N GLY A 64 10.12 0.36 3.20
CA GLY A 64 9.62 0.90 4.46
C GLY A 64 8.21 1.48 4.37
N VAL A 65 7.36 0.99 3.46
CA VAL A 65 5.96 1.45 3.33
C VAL A 65 5.09 0.89 4.44
N ASP A 66 4.47 1.75 5.25
CA ASP A 66 3.70 1.29 6.42
C ASP A 66 2.35 0.69 6.05
N CYS A 67 1.65 1.30 5.09
CA CYS A 67 0.28 0.96 4.75
C CYS A 67 0.15 0.61 3.27
N VAL A 68 -0.62 -0.43 2.95
CA VAL A 68 -0.93 -0.77 1.55
C VAL A 68 -2.43 -0.93 1.34
N THR A 69 -2.89 -0.56 0.15
CA THR A 69 -4.27 -0.79 -0.29
C THR A 69 -4.26 -1.58 -1.59
N ILE A 70 -5.16 -2.54 -1.72
CA ILE A 70 -5.25 -3.44 -2.87
C ILE A 70 -6.71 -3.44 -3.32
N GLY A 71 -6.96 -3.02 -4.56
CA GLY A 71 -8.31 -2.85 -5.07
C GLY A 71 -8.46 -3.24 -6.53
N GLN A 72 -9.69 -3.43 -6.98
CA GLN A 72 -9.98 -3.73 -8.38
C GLN A 72 -9.81 -2.47 -9.23
N TYR A 73 -9.08 -2.59 -10.34
CA TYR A 73 -9.14 -1.61 -11.42
C TYR A 73 -10.53 -1.66 -12.06
N VAL A 74 -11.23 -0.52 -12.00
CA VAL A 74 -12.51 -0.32 -12.68
C VAL A 74 -12.28 0.69 -13.78
N GLN A 75 -12.52 0.27 -15.03
CA GLN A 75 -12.35 1.13 -16.19
C GLN A 75 -13.29 2.34 -16.10
N PRO A 76 -12.77 3.59 -16.00
CA PRO A 76 -13.63 4.76 -15.83
C PRO A 76 -14.48 5.06 -17.07
N THR A 77 -13.88 4.96 -18.25
CA THR A 77 -14.55 5.17 -19.55
C THR A 77 -13.94 4.24 -20.60
N LYS A 78 -14.63 4.05 -21.73
CA LYS A 78 -14.17 3.21 -22.85
C LYS A 78 -12.82 3.64 -23.45
N ARG A 79 -12.34 4.86 -23.17
CA ARG A 79 -11.04 5.37 -23.63
C ARG A 79 -9.86 4.92 -22.74
N HIS A 80 -10.14 4.45 -21.53
CA HIS A 80 -9.10 3.96 -20.61
C HIS A 80 -8.75 2.51 -20.89
N LEU A 81 -7.70 2.01 -20.22
CA LEU A 81 -7.30 0.61 -20.29
C LEU A 81 -8.49 -0.33 -20.06
N LYS A 82 -8.57 -1.39 -20.86
CA LYS A 82 -9.57 -2.43 -20.65
C LYS A 82 -9.19 -3.23 -19.40
N VAL A 83 -10.19 -3.56 -18.59
CA VAL A 83 -10.04 -4.55 -17.53
C VAL A 83 -9.65 -5.87 -18.16
N LYS A 84 -8.56 -6.47 -17.70
CA LYS A 84 -8.11 -7.81 -18.12
C LYS A 84 -8.84 -8.90 -17.36
N GLU A 85 -9.05 -8.67 -16.07
CA GLU A 85 -9.70 -9.63 -15.17
C GLU A 85 -10.44 -8.90 -14.05
N TYR A 86 -11.61 -9.41 -13.69
CA TYR A 86 -12.27 -9.05 -12.44
C TYR A 86 -11.91 -10.09 -11.40
N ILE A 87 -11.10 -9.66 -10.43
CA ILE A 87 -10.53 -10.55 -9.43
C ILE A 87 -11.62 -11.04 -8.48
N HIS A 88 -11.64 -12.35 -8.20
CA HIS A 88 -12.59 -12.94 -7.25
C HIS A 88 -12.40 -12.35 -5.84
N PRO A 89 -13.48 -12.07 -5.08
CA PRO A 89 -13.40 -11.54 -3.71
C PRO A 89 -12.40 -12.27 -2.80
N ASP A 90 -12.39 -13.60 -2.80
CA ASP A 90 -11.48 -14.43 -1.98
C ASP A 90 -9.99 -14.13 -2.18
N LYS A 91 -9.60 -13.68 -3.39
CA LYS A 91 -8.22 -13.27 -3.64
C LYS A 91 -7.87 -12.00 -2.87
N PHE A 92 -8.82 -11.09 -2.66
CA PHE A 92 -8.57 -9.91 -1.84
C PHE A 92 -8.35 -10.29 -0.37
N ASP A 93 -9.09 -11.27 0.15
CA ASP A 93 -8.87 -11.80 1.51
C ASP A 93 -7.49 -12.45 1.65
N TYR A 94 -7.08 -13.20 0.64
CA TYR A 94 -5.72 -13.74 0.55
C TYR A 94 -4.67 -12.61 0.62
N TRP A 95 -4.83 -11.55 -0.16
CA TRP A 95 -3.89 -10.42 -0.13
C TRP A 95 -3.91 -9.62 1.17
N ALA A 96 -5.07 -9.52 1.84
CA ALA A 96 -5.16 -8.92 3.17
C ALA A 96 -4.30 -9.69 4.18
N LYS A 97 -4.37 -11.03 4.14
CA LYS A 97 -3.55 -11.90 4.99
C LYS A 97 -2.07 -11.75 4.68
N ILE A 98 -1.68 -11.80 3.41
CA ILE A 98 -0.28 -11.62 2.99
C ILE A 98 0.26 -10.26 3.45
N GLY A 99 -0.50 -9.18 3.30
CA GLY A 99 -0.06 -7.86 3.75
C GLY A 99 0.18 -7.81 5.27
N LYS A 100 -0.70 -8.45 6.04
CA LYS A 100 -0.49 -8.61 7.50
C LYS A 100 0.78 -9.42 7.80
N ASP A 101 0.97 -10.55 7.13
CA ASP A 101 2.10 -11.46 7.35
C ASP A 101 3.44 -10.81 6.96
N LEU A 102 3.44 -9.91 5.97
CA LEU A 102 4.59 -9.10 5.57
C LEU A 102 4.86 -7.90 6.51
N GLY A 103 4.03 -7.70 7.53
CA GLY A 103 4.23 -6.68 8.55
C GLY A 103 3.94 -5.25 8.08
N PHE A 104 2.98 -5.05 7.17
CA PHE A 104 2.37 -3.72 7.01
C PHE A 104 1.63 -3.36 8.30
N LEU A 105 1.72 -2.10 8.75
CA LEU A 105 0.93 -1.61 9.88
C LEU A 105 -0.56 -1.76 9.61
N TYR A 106 -0.94 -1.61 8.34
CA TYR A 106 -2.30 -1.80 7.88
C TYR A 106 -2.37 -2.21 6.41
N THR A 107 -3.27 -3.14 6.09
CA THR A 107 -3.58 -3.58 4.71
C THR A 107 -5.08 -3.51 4.46
N ALA A 108 -5.50 -2.67 3.49
CA ALA A 108 -6.84 -2.70 2.94
C ALA A 108 -6.85 -3.57 1.69
N SER A 109 -7.74 -4.54 1.59
CA SER A 109 -7.88 -5.33 0.37
C SER A 109 -9.34 -5.61 0.11
N GLY A 110 -9.80 -5.33 -1.11
CA GLY A 110 -11.19 -5.61 -1.51
C GLY A 110 -11.54 -5.00 -2.86
N PRO A 111 -12.57 -5.50 -3.56
CA PRO A 111 -12.89 -5.03 -4.91
C PRO A 111 -13.12 -3.51 -4.98
N LEU A 112 -13.80 -2.95 -3.98
CA LEU A 112 -14.15 -1.52 -3.92
C LEU A 112 -13.14 -0.68 -3.13
N VAL A 113 -12.06 -1.28 -2.62
CA VAL A 113 -11.02 -0.54 -1.89
C VAL A 113 -10.35 0.46 -2.84
N ARG A 114 -10.11 1.67 -2.31
CA ARG A 114 -9.38 2.75 -2.96
C ARG A 114 -8.34 3.30 -2.00
N SER A 115 -7.41 4.11 -2.51
CA SER A 115 -6.30 4.67 -1.73
C SER A 115 -6.76 5.43 -0.49
N SER A 116 -7.92 6.09 -0.51
CA SER A 116 -8.48 6.83 0.63
C SER A 116 -9.48 6.04 1.49
N TYR A 117 -9.86 4.82 1.09
CA TYR A 117 -10.92 4.06 1.75
C TYR A 117 -10.61 3.85 3.24
N ARG A 118 -11.47 4.43 4.10
CA ARG A 118 -11.40 4.38 5.58
C ARG A 118 -10.02 4.71 6.16
N ALA A 119 -9.21 5.52 5.47
CA ALA A 119 -7.83 5.80 5.86
C ALA A 119 -7.70 6.36 7.28
N GLY A 120 -8.61 7.27 7.69
CA GLY A 120 -8.64 7.83 9.04
C GLY A 120 -9.01 6.81 10.11
N GLU A 121 -10.00 5.96 9.85
CA GLU A 121 -10.39 4.90 10.80
C GLU A 121 -9.26 3.89 11.00
N TYR A 122 -8.55 3.53 9.92
CA TYR A 122 -7.42 2.62 10.02
C TYR A 122 -6.22 3.24 10.74
N TYR A 123 -5.98 4.53 10.54
CA TYR A 123 -4.96 5.26 11.29
C TYR A 123 -5.27 5.29 12.79
N ILE A 124 -6.51 5.62 13.16
CA ILE A 124 -6.96 5.66 14.56
C ILE A 124 -6.91 4.27 15.19
N LYS A 125 -7.43 3.24 14.50
CA LYS A 125 -7.40 1.85 14.98
C LYS A 125 -5.98 1.40 15.29
N HIS A 126 -5.03 1.66 14.40
CA HIS A 126 -3.64 1.31 14.61
C HIS A 126 -3.03 2.00 15.83
N ILE A 127 -3.30 3.30 16.03
CA ILE A 127 -2.88 4.03 17.25
C ILE A 127 -3.43 3.37 18.52
N ILE A 128 -4.70 2.95 18.49
CA ILE A 128 -5.34 2.27 19.63
C ILE A 128 -4.68 0.92 19.91
N ASP A 129 -4.43 0.12 18.88
CA ASP A 129 -3.85 -1.21 19.02
C ASP A 129 -2.41 -1.13 19.59
N GLN A 130 -1.58 -0.20 19.09
CA GLN A 130 -0.24 0.06 19.65
C GLN A 130 -0.26 0.49 21.12
N ARG A 131 -1.26 1.28 21.54
CA ARG A 131 -1.41 1.67 22.96
C ARG A 131 -1.77 0.49 23.84
N LYS A 132 -2.55 -0.47 23.36
CA LYS A 132 -2.89 -1.68 24.11
C LYS A 132 -1.66 -2.57 24.29
N GLU A 133 -0.87 -2.76 23.23
CA GLU A 133 0.36 -3.59 23.28
C GLU A 133 1.45 -3.03 24.20
N LYS A 134 1.51 -1.70 24.40
CA LYS A 134 2.46 -1.06 25.35
C LYS A 134 2.03 -1.09 26.81
N ASN A 135 0.75 -1.36 27.07
CA ASN A 135 0.17 -1.36 28.42
C ASN A 135 -0.02 -2.78 28.98
N VAL A 136 0.51 -3.79 28.28
CA VAL A 136 0.56 -5.21 28.67
C VAL A 136 2.03 -5.57 28.83
#